data_AF-A0A3M9ZHR7-F1
#
_entry.id   AF-A0A3M9ZHR7-F1
#
_cell.length_a   1.000
_cell.length_b   1.000
_cell.length_c   1.000
_cell.angle_alpha   90.00
_cell.angle_beta   90.00
_cell.angle_gamma   90.00
#
_symmetry.space_group_name_H-M   'P 1'
#
loop_
_entity.id
_entity.type
_entity.pdbx_description
1 polymer ?
#
loop_
_entity_poly.entity_id
_entity_poly.type
_entity_poly.pdbx_seq_one_letter_code
_entity_poly.pdbx_strand_id
1 'polypeptide(L)'
;MKWYEYILIVATAIWIYRRLRGEKADEWLMTQEELDAIGRESALELLKHLSLTSPDDAGVRFELGYALCMAGRHGEALEAFGHAGRLDPALNVSAGRGRALLGLGRVAEALAELERAVAAEP
;
A
#
# COMPACT_ATOMS: atom_id res chain seq x y z
N MET A 1 -4.28 -6.28 -13.06
CA MET A 1 -2.95 -5.65 -13.15
C MET A 1 -2.31 -5.73 -11.79
N LYS A 2 -1.06 -6.18 -11.71
CA LYS A 2 -0.40 -6.34 -10.41
C LYS A 2 0.27 -5.02 -10.02
N TRP A 3 0.23 -4.64 -8.75
CA TRP A 3 0.68 -3.32 -8.24
C TRP A 3 2.11 -2.92 -8.65
N TYR A 4 2.99 -3.89 -8.92
CA TYR A 4 4.34 -3.63 -9.42
C TYR A 4 4.40 -3.07 -10.85
N GLU A 5 3.40 -3.37 -11.70
CA GLU A 5 3.30 -2.82 -13.06
C GLU A 5 3.02 -1.31 -13.01
N TYR A 6 2.27 -0.87 -12.00
CA TYR A 6 1.92 0.54 -11.79
C TYR A 6 3.15 1.36 -11.34
N ILE A 7 3.97 0.78 -10.47
CA ILE A 7 5.22 1.40 -10.00
C ILE A 7 6.22 1.54 -11.15
N LEU A 8 6.34 0.52 -12.00
CA LEU A 8 7.20 0.56 -13.19
C LEU A 8 6.80 1.67 -14.17
N ILE A 9 5.49 1.88 -14.37
CA ILE A 9 4.99 2.94 -15.26
C ILE A 9 5.29 4.34 -14.70
N VAL A 10 5.06 4.56 -13.40
CA VAL A 10 5.34 5.86 -12.76
C VAL A 10 6.85 6.14 -12.71
N ALA A 11 7.66 5.13 -12.38
CA ALA A 11 9.11 5.26 -12.35
C ALA A 11 9.70 5.57 -13.73
N THR A 12 9.22 4.89 -14.78
CA THR A 12 9.65 5.15 -16.16
C THR A 12 9.18 6.52 -16.66
N ALA A 13 7.96 6.96 -16.32
CA ALA A 13 7.47 8.28 -16.68
C ALA A 13 8.29 9.42 -16.05
N ILE A 14 8.67 9.28 -14.76
CA ILE A 14 9.51 10.26 -14.05
C ILE A 14 10.94 10.26 -14.63
N TRP A 15 11.48 9.08 -14.95
CA TRP A 15 12.78 8.94 -15.60
C TRP A 15 12.82 9.62 -16.98
N ILE A 16 11.80 9.41 -17.82
CA ILE A 16 11.67 10.06 -19.15
C ILE A 16 11.55 11.59 -18.98
N TYR A 17 10.69 12.05 -18.05
CA TYR A 17 10.43 13.47 -17.84
C TYR A 17 11.68 14.26 -17.44
N ARG A 18 12.52 13.71 -16.56
CA ARG A 18 13.75 14.37 -16.10
C ARG A 18 14.89 14.30 -17.13
N ARG A 19 14.97 13.20 -17.89
CA ARG A 19 15.88 13.09 -19.05
C ARG A 19 15.58 14.14 -20.12
N LEU A 20 14.30 14.44 -20.35
CA LEU A 20 13.87 15.48 -21.29
C LEU A 20 14.19 16.91 -20.81
N ARG A 21 14.36 17.13 -19.50
CA ARG A 21 14.81 18.42 -18.93
C ARG A 21 16.33 18.63 -18.95
N GLY A 22 17.12 17.66 -19.40
CA GLY A 22 18.57 17.80 -19.60
C GLY A 22 19.39 17.79 -18.29
N GLU A 23 18.84 17.25 -17.21
CA GLU A 23 19.56 17.09 -15.94
C GLU A 23 20.59 15.93 -16.08
N LYS A 24 21.85 16.16 -15.67
CA LYS A 24 23.04 15.34 -16.03
C LYS A 24 23.12 13.99 -15.31
N ALA A 25 23.07 12.88 -16.05
CA ALA A 25 22.97 11.47 -15.60
C ALA A 25 24.01 10.94 -14.59
N ASP A 26 25.09 11.67 -14.34
CA ASP A 26 26.23 11.32 -13.50
C ASP A 26 25.97 11.47 -11.99
N GLU A 27 24.93 12.20 -11.60
CA GLU A 27 24.47 12.38 -10.21
C GLU A 27 23.34 11.39 -9.80
N TRP A 28 22.95 10.45 -10.69
CA TRP A 28 21.65 9.76 -10.66
C TRP A 28 21.70 8.26 -10.32
N LEU A 29 22.53 7.86 -9.38
CA LEU A 29 22.33 6.56 -8.73
C LEU A 29 21.31 6.71 -7.61
N MET A 30 20.06 7.03 -7.96
CA MET A 30 18.95 6.68 -7.07
C MET A 30 18.92 5.15 -7.02
N THR A 31 19.09 4.62 -5.83
CA THR A 31 19.03 3.18 -5.57
C THR A 31 17.64 2.65 -5.90
N GLN A 32 17.55 1.35 -6.21
CA GLN A 32 16.26 0.69 -6.42
C GLN A 32 15.29 0.94 -5.25
N GLU A 33 15.83 1.03 -4.03
CA GLU A 33 15.07 1.32 -2.80
C GLU A 33 14.43 2.72 -2.79
N GLU A 34 15.13 3.73 -3.33
CA GLU A 34 14.62 5.09 -3.45
C GLU A 34 13.54 5.21 -4.53
N LEU A 35 13.72 4.53 -5.66
CA LEU A 35 12.69 4.43 -6.70
C LEU A 35 11.44 3.70 -6.19
N ASP A 36 11.63 2.62 -5.45
CA ASP A 36 10.55 1.87 -4.82
C ASP A 36 9.87 2.71 -3.71
N ALA A 37 10.61 3.57 -3.01
CA ALA A 37 10.03 4.51 -2.04
C ALA A 37 9.15 5.58 -2.74
N ILE A 38 9.66 6.20 -3.80
CA ILE A 38 8.90 7.19 -4.59
C ILE A 38 7.66 6.55 -5.23
N GLY A 39 7.78 5.33 -5.76
CA GLY A 39 6.68 4.58 -6.33
C GLY A 39 5.61 4.24 -5.29
N ARG A 40 6.02 3.82 -4.08
CA ARG A 40 5.11 3.57 -2.94
C ARG A 40 4.38 4.83 -2.50
N GLU A 41 5.08 5.96 -2.39
CA GLU A 41 4.50 7.21 -1.95
C GLU A 41 3.52 7.79 -2.99
N SER A 42 3.85 7.66 -4.28
CA SER A 42 2.95 8.03 -5.38
C SER A 42 1.70 7.16 -5.42
N ALA A 43 1.84 5.84 -5.23
CA ALA A 43 0.71 4.91 -5.16
C ALA A 43 -0.20 5.21 -3.96
N LEU A 44 0.40 5.57 -2.81
CA LEU A 44 -0.35 5.98 -1.63
C LEU A 44 -1.20 7.22 -1.88
N GLU A 45 -0.63 8.24 -2.54
CA GLU A 45 -1.34 9.48 -2.83
C GLU A 45 -2.51 9.26 -3.80
N LEU A 46 -2.30 8.43 -4.83
CA LEU A 46 -3.38 8.04 -5.74
C LEU A 46 -4.50 7.29 -5.01
N LEU A 47 -4.16 6.33 -4.16
CA LEU A 47 -5.15 5.54 -3.41
C LEU A 47 -5.90 6.40 -2.39
N LYS A 48 -5.24 7.40 -1.77
CA LYS A 48 -5.92 8.39 -0.96
C LYS A 48 -6.92 9.19 -1.77
N HIS A 49 -6.51 9.72 -2.92
CA HIS A 49 -7.42 10.46 -3.79
C HIS A 49 -8.60 9.59 -4.24
N LEU A 50 -8.35 8.34 -4.64
CA LEU A 50 -9.40 7.40 -5.01
C LEU A 50 -10.34 7.08 -3.85
N SER A 51 -9.81 6.96 -2.62
CA SER A 51 -10.64 6.75 -1.42
C SER A 51 -11.53 7.95 -1.09
N LEU A 52 -11.15 9.16 -1.52
CA LEU A 52 -11.97 10.36 -1.37
C LEU A 52 -13.05 10.45 -2.45
N THR A 53 -12.76 10.04 -3.68
CA THR A 53 -13.73 10.05 -4.78
C THR A 53 -14.69 8.86 -4.74
N SER A 54 -14.25 7.74 -4.15
CA SER A 54 -15.00 6.49 -4.03
C SER A 54 -14.93 5.98 -2.57
N PRO A 55 -15.52 6.71 -1.60
CA PRO A 55 -15.41 6.37 -0.19
C PRO A 55 -16.05 5.03 0.18
N ASP A 56 -16.97 4.52 -0.63
CA ASP A 56 -17.70 3.28 -0.35
C ASP A 56 -17.12 2.06 -1.08
N ASP A 57 -15.96 2.20 -1.71
CA ASP A 57 -15.25 1.09 -2.35
C ASP A 57 -14.34 0.38 -1.34
N ALA A 58 -14.76 -0.81 -0.91
CA ALA A 58 -14.02 -1.66 0.02
C ALA A 58 -12.63 -2.06 -0.53
N GLY A 59 -12.52 -2.29 -1.85
CA GLY A 59 -11.28 -2.68 -2.50
C GLY A 59 -10.25 -1.54 -2.49
N VAL A 60 -10.68 -0.32 -2.81
CA VAL A 60 -9.81 0.88 -2.74
C VAL A 60 -9.30 1.09 -1.32
N ARG A 61 -10.14 0.92 -0.30
CA ARG A 61 -9.73 1.03 1.11
C ARG A 61 -8.77 -0.08 1.54
N PHE A 62 -8.95 -1.29 1.03
CA PHE A 62 -8.04 -2.40 1.29
C PHE A 62 -6.65 -2.16 0.67
N GLU A 63 -6.60 -1.74 -0.59
CA GLU A 63 -5.35 -1.41 -1.28
C GLU A 63 -4.65 -0.22 -0.61
N LEU A 64 -5.40 0.78 -0.15
CA LEU A 64 -4.86 1.88 0.66
C LEU A 64 -4.21 1.35 1.95
N GLY A 65 -4.86 0.42 2.67
CA GLY A 65 -4.28 -0.23 3.85
C GLY A 65 -2.96 -0.95 3.54
N TYR A 66 -2.89 -1.64 2.39
CA TYR A 66 -1.68 -2.33 1.97
C TYR A 66 -0.54 -1.35 1.64
N ALA A 67 -0.84 -0.27 0.90
CA ALA A 67 0.11 0.79 0.60
C ALA A 67 0.63 1.49 1.88
N LEU A 68 -0.24 1.74 2.85
CA LEU A 68 0.12 2.30 4.16
C LEU A 68 1.05 1.36 4.95
N CYS A 69 0.81 0.05 4.91
CA CYS A 69 1.73 -0.94 5.49
C CYS A 69 3.11 -0.91 4.83
N MET A 70 3.17 -0.79 3.50
CA MET A 70 4.44 -0.68 2.76
C MET A 70 5.17 0.64 3.05
N ALA A 71 4.44 1.69 3.44
CA ALA A 71 4.98 2.98 3.85
C ALA A 71 5.35 3.06 5.34
N GLY A 72 5.20 1.97 6.11
CA GLY A 72 5.46 1.95 7.56
C GLY A 72 4.37 2.66 8.41
N ARG A 73 3.29 3.12 7.78
CA ARG A 73 2.18 3.84 8.42
C ARG A 73 1.14 2.85 8.96
N HIS A 74 1.58 1.98 9.86
CA HIS A 74 0.81 0.81 10.29
C HIS A 74 -0.48 1.16 11.05
N GLY A 75 -0.52 2.28 11.78
CA GLY A 75 -1.74 2.75 12.45
C GLY A 75 -2.85 3.12 11.47
N GLU A 76 -2.52 3.90 10.44
CA GLU A 76 -3.47 4.28 9.39
C GLU A 76 -3.85 3.08 8.53
N ALA A 77 -2.92 2.13 8.31
CA ALA A 77 -3.23 0.88 7.61
C ALA A 77 -4.34 0.10 8.33
N LEU A 78 -4.29 0.02 9.67
CA LEU A 78 -5.32 -0.63 10.48
C LEU A 78 -6.69 0.05 10.32
N GLU A 79 -6.73 1.38 10.29
CA GLU A 79 -7.97 2.12 10.06
C GLU A 79 -8.55 1.84 8.66
N ALA A 80 -7.70 1.86 7.64
CA ALA A 80 -8.07 1.58 6.26
C ALA A 80 -8.64 0.16 6.10
N PHE A 81 -7.97 -0.86 6.65
CA PHE A 81 -8.48 -2.23 6.68
C PHE A 81 -9.77 -2.37 7.49
N GLY A 82 -9.88 -1.66 8.62
CA GLY A 82 -11.10 -1.64 9.43
C GLY A 82 -12.28 -1.04 8.68
N HIS A 83 -12.06 -0.01 7.85
CA HIS A 83 -13.10 0.52 6.97
C HIS A 83 -13.44 -0.44 5.83
N ALA A 84 -12.44 -1.05 5.18
CA ALA A 84 -12.66 -2.01 4.11
C ALA A 84 -13.55 -3.18 4.58
N GLY A 85 -13.26 -3.76 5.74
CA GLY A 85 -14.07 -4.85 6.31
C GLY A 85 -15.47 -4.42 6.80
N ARG A 86 -15.69 -3.12 7.07
CA ARG A 86 -17.04 -2.60 7.36
C ARG A 86 -17.87 -2.44 6.09
N LEU A 87 -17.24 -2.05 4.99
CA LEU A 87 -17.91 -1.89 3.69
C LEU A 87 -18.22 -3.24 3.05
N ASP A 88 -17.28 -4.18 3.15
CA ASP A 88 -17.46 -5.55 2.68
C ASP A 88 -17.04 -6.55 3.77
N PRO A 89 -18.01 -7.11 4.54
CA PRO A 89 -17.73 -8.14 5.54
C PRO A 89 -17.21 -9.47 4.95
N ALA A 90 -17.38 -9.72 3.65
CA ALA A 90 -16.84 -10.91 2.99
C ALA A 90 -15.38 -10.74 2.56
N LEU A 91 -14.89 -9.49 2.49
CA LEU A 91 -13.50 -9.20 2.19
C LEU A 91 -12.61 -9.61 3.36
N ASN A 92 -11.68 -10.55 3.11
CA ASN A 92 -10.74 -10.99 4.13
C ASN A 92 -9.66 -9.92 4.38
N VAL A 93 -9.91 -9.07 5.38
CA VAL A 93 -8.95 -8.06 5.83
C VAL A 93 -8.00 -8.55 6.93
N SER A 94 -8.21 -9.76 7.45
CA SER A 94 -7.54 -10.27 8.65
C SER A 94 -6.03 -10.41 8.45
N ALA A 95 -5.60 -10.89 7.28
CA ALA A 95 -4.17 -10.96 6.94
C ALA A 95 -3.52 -9.57 6.88
N GLY A 96 -4.21 -8.59 6.28
CA GLY A 96 -3.76 -7.20 6.20
C GLY A 96 -3.64 -6.54 7.57
N ARG A 97 -4.63 -6.75 8.44
CA ARG A 97 -4.64 -6.26 9.84
C ARG A 97 -3.54 -6.91 10.66
N GLY A 98 -3.34 -8.22 10.53
CA GLY A 98 -2.25 -8.95 11.20
C GLY A 98 -0.89 -8.36 10.85
N ARG A 99 -0.63 -8.11 9.56
CA ARG A 99 0.61 -7.47 9.11
C ARG A 99 0.80 -6.05 9.68
N ALA A 100 -0.27 -5.25 9.71
CA ALA A 100 -0.22 -3.91 10.29
C ALA A 100 0.06 -3.96 11.81
N LEU A 101 -0.55 -4.89 12.54
CA LEU A 101 -0.35 -5.08 13.97
C LEU A 101 1.08 -5.54 14.30
N LEU A 102 1.68 -6.40 13.47
CA LEU A 102 3.09 -6.77 13.60
C LEU A 102 4.00 -5.53 13.46
N GLY A 103 3.72 -4.68 12.47
CA GLY A 103 4.45 -3.42 12.28
C GLY A 103 4.32 -2.44 13.46
N LEU A 104 3.25 -2.54 14.25
CA LEU A 104 3.06 -1.77 15.49
C LEU A 104 3.64 -2.47 16.74
N GLY A 105 4.22 -3.67 16.61
CA GLY A 105 4.67 -4.48 17.76
C GLY A 105 3.53 -5.09 18.58
N ARG A 106 2.28 -5.04 18.11
CA ARG A 106 1.09 -5.61 18.78
C ARG A 106 0.93 -7.09 18.45
N VAL A 107 1.95 -7.88 18.80
CA VAL A 107 2.12 -9.27 18.35
C VAL A 107 0.95 -10.17 18.74
N ALA A 108 0.42 -10.06 19.97
CA ALA A 108 -0.69 -10.89 20.42
C ALA A 108 -1.96 -10.68 19.60
N GLU A 109 -2.27 -9.43 19.25
CA GLU A 109 -3.42 -9.09 18.42
C GLU A 109 -3.18 -9.48 16.96
N ALA A 110 -1.95 -9.34 16.47
CA ALA A 110 -1.58 -9.78 15.14
C ALA A 110 -1.79 -11.29 14.97
N LEU A 111 -1.39 -12.09 15.97
CA LEU A 111 -1.57 -13.53 15.95
C LEU A 111 -3.06 -13.90 15.84
N ALA A 112 -3.92 -13.26 16.64
CA ALA A 112 -5.36 -13.50 16.58
C ALA A 112 -5.96 -13.15 15.21
N GLU A 113 -5.53 -12.06 14.56
CA GLU A 113 -5.98 -11.71 13.21
C GLU A 113 -5.45 -12.70 12.16
N LEU A 114 -4.20 -13.15 12.27
CA LEU A 114 -3.61 -14.13 11.35
C LEU A 114 -4.24 -15.51 11.49
N GLU A 115 -4.57 -15.95 12.71
CA GLU A 115 -5.31 -17.19 12.96
C GLU A 115 -6.70 -17.16 12.29
N ARG A 116 -7.40 -16.02 12.36
CA ARG A 116 -8.67 -15.84 11.63
C ARG A 116 -8.47 -15.87 10.11
N ALA A 117 -7.37 -15.29 9.62
CA ALA A 117 -7.07 -15.32 8.19
C ALA A 117 -6.87 -16.76 7.70
N VAL A 118 -6.10 -17.58 8.45
CA VAL A 118 -5.87 -18.98 8.13
C VAL A 118 -7.14 -19.81 8.25
N ALA A 119 -7.96 -19.58 9.28
CA ALA A 119 -9.22 -20.30 9.45
C ALA A 119 -10.27 -19.99 8.36
N ALA A 120 -10.12 -18.86 7.67
CA ALA A 120 -11.00 -18.45 6.57
C ALA A 120 -10.58 -19.04 5.20
N GLU A 121 -9.38 -19.61 5.09
CA GLU A 121 -8.90 -20.36 3.92
C GLU A 121 -9.04 -21.88 4.22
N PRO A 122 -10.01 -22.59 3.62
CA PRO A 122 -10.16 -24.04 3.80
C PRO A 122 -9.09 -24.86 3.07
#